data_AF-A0A925ALJ2-F1
#
_entry.id   AF-A0A925ALJ2-F1
#
_cell.length_a   1.000
_cell.length_b   1.000
_cell.length_c   1.000
_cell.angle_alpha   90.00
_cell.angle_beta   90.00
_cell.angle_gamma   90.00
#
_symmetry.space_group_name_H-M   'P 1'
#
loop_
_entity.id
_entity.type
_entity.pdbx_description
1 polymer ?
#
loop_
_entity_poly.entity_id
_entity_poly.type
_entity_poly.pdbx_seq_one_letter_code
_entity_poly.pdbx_strand_id
1 'polypeptide(L)' 'LVPGLVAAWITAAYWFTASTSFANPAVTLARAFTDTFANIRPGDVPGFLLAQAAGAAAGWLLCRWLFRDIDSEPTRSAV' A
#
# COMPACT_ATOMS: atom_id res chain seq x y z
N LEU A 1 2.02 -13.64 -13.54
CA LEU A 1 1.73 -12.22 -13.85
C LEU A 1 1.64 -11.34 -12.60
N VAL A 2 1.02 -11.83 -11.51
CA VAL A 2 0.81 -11.05 -10.27
C VAL A 2 2.04 -10.26 -9.80
N PRO A 3 3.26 -10.83 -9.67
CA PRO A 3 4.43 -10.05 -9.22
C PRO A 3 4.82 -8.92 -10.16
N GLY A 4 4.71 -9.13 -11.48
CA GLY A 4 5.02 -8.11 -12.48
C GLY A 4 4.01 -6.95 -12.48
N LEU A 5 2.73 -7.26 -12.25
CA LEU A 5 1.69 -6.24 -12.11
C LEU A 5 1.89 -5.39 -10.85
N VAL A 6 2.30 -6.01 -9.74
CA VAL A 6 2.67 -5.29 -8.52
C VAL A 6 3.85 -4.36 -8.78
N ALA A 7 4.91 -4.84 -9.43
CA ALA A 7 6.06 -4.01 -9.76
C ALA A 7 5.70 -2.82 -10.66
N ALA A 8 4.89 -3.05 -11.71
CA ALA A 8 4.41 -2.00 -12.60
C ALA A 8 3.57 -0.95 -11.87
N TRP A 9 2.68 -1.38 -10.95
CA TRP A 9 1.89 -0.47 -10.13
C TRP A 9 2.77 0.40 -9.23
N ILE A 10 3.75 -0.19 -8.54
CA ILE A 10 4.66 0.54 -7.66
C ILE A 10 5.50 1.57 -8.45
N THR A 11 6.00 1.18 -9.63
CA THR A 11 6.70 2.10 -10.53
C THR A 11 5.80 3.26 -10.96
N ALA A 12 4.56 2.99 -11.39
CA ALA A 12 3.63 4.04 -11.76
C ALA A 12 3.33 4.98 -10.58
N ALA A 13 3.10 4.42 -9.39
CA ALA A 13 2.86 5.20 -8.18
C ALA A 13 4.06 6.09 -7.81
N TYR A 14 5.30 5.63 -8.03
CA TYR A 14 6.50 6.42 -7.76
C TYR A 14 6.63 7.62 -8.70
N TRP A 15 6.39 7.45 -10.01
CA TRP A 15 6.59 8.50 -11.01
C TRP A 15 5.40 9.46 -11.17
N PHE A 16 4.17 8.99 -10.96
CA PHE A 16 2.97 9.76 -11.28
C PHE A 16 2.19 10.25 -10.06
N THR A 17 2.63 9.95 -8.84
CA THR A 17 2.01 10.49 -7.62
C THR A 17 2.98 11.40 -6.86
N ALA A 18 2.45 12.49 -6.30
CA ALA A 18 3.24 13.48 -5.56
C ALA A 18 3.96 12.87 -4.34
N SER A 19 3.44 11.77 -3.78
CA SER A 19 4.00 11.09 -2.61
C SER A 19 5.15 10.13 -2.91
N THR A 20 5.50 9.86 -4.18
CA THR A 20 6.57 8.90 -4.56
C THR A 20 6.39 7.49 -3.96
N SER A 21 5.16 6.95 -3.99
CA SER A 21 4.85 5.60 -3.47
C SER A 21 5.12 5.43 -1.95
N PHE A 22 4.61 6.36 -1.13
CA PHE A 22 4.80 6.36 0.33
C PHE A 22 3.85 5.38 1.05
N ALA A 23 3.98 4.08 0.76
CA ALA A 23 3.17 2.99 1.33
C ALA A 23 4.03 1.85 1.88
N ASN A 24 5.16 2.18 2.52
CA ASN A 24 6.08 1.23 3.12
C ASN A 24 6.51 1.67 4.53
N PRO A 25 6.01 1.00 5.59
CA PRO A 25 6.39 1.28 6.98
C PRO A 25 7.88 1.21 7.25
N ALA A 26 8.59 0.25 6.64
CA ALA A 26 10.03 0.09 6.80
C ALA A 26 10.81 1.27 6.20
N VAL A 27 10.37 1.78 5.04
CA VAL A 27 10.96 2.98 4.42
C VAL A 27 10.68 4.23 5.25
N THR A 28 9.50 4.32 5.88
CA THR A 28 9.14 5.42 6.78
C THR A 28 10.09 5.47 7.97
N LEU A 29 10.32 4.31 8.61
CA LEU A 29 11.27 4.20 9.72
C LEU A 29 12.70 4.52 9.26
N ALA A 30 13.15 3.93 8.14
CA ALA A 30 14.49 4.17 7.63
C ALA A 30 14.76 5.67 7.36
N ARG A 31 13.81 6.37 6.73
CA ARG A 31 13.91 7.83 6.47
C ARG A 31 13.98 8.66 7.74
N ALA A 32 13.39 8.20 8.84
CA ALA A 32 13.46 8.88 10.13
C ALA A 32 14.85 8.81 10.78
N PHE A 33 15.71 7.87 10.36
CA PHE A 33 17.07 7.70 10.85
C PHE A 33 18.14 8.24 9.88
N THR A 34 17.77 8.98 8.84
CA THR A 34 18.72 9.50 7.84
C THR A 34 18.65 11.00 7.71
N ASP A 35 19.80 11.68 7.64
CA ASP A 35 19.89 13.11 7.33
C ASP A 35 19.97 13.33 5.81
N THR A 36 18.86 13.13 5.12
CA THR A 36 18.73 13.38 3.68
C THR A 36 17.59 14.36 3.39
N PHE A 37 17.49 14.83 2.15
CA PHE A 37 16.37 15.68 1.72
C PHE A 37 14.99 15.00 1.85
N ALA A 38 14.97 13.67 2.01
CA ALA A 38 13.75 12.88 2.23
C ALA A 38 13.58 12.46 3.70
N ASN A 39 14.26 13.11 4.65
CA ASN A 39 14.13 12.86 6.09
C ASN A 39 12.67 13.01 6.55
N ILE A 40 12.28 12.19 7.51
CA ILE A 40 11.00 12.31 8.23
C ILE A 40 11.33 12.58 9.69
N ARG A 41 10.77 13.65 10.26
CA ARG A 41 10.96 13.93 11.68
C ARG A 41 10.42 12.75 12.50
N PRO A 42 11.15 12.23 13.50
CA PRO A 42 10.69 11.09 14.28
C PRO A 42 9.29 11.25 14.89
N GLY A 43 8.92 12.48 15.27
CA GLY A 43 7.59 12.81 15.78
C GLY A 43 6.46 12.65 14.75
N ASP A 44 6.76 12.73 13.46
CA ASP A 44 5.78 12.62 12.37
C ASP A 44 5.57 11.16 11.92
N VAL A 45 6.51 10.25 12.27
CA VAL A 45 6.47 8.83 11.88
C VAL A 45 5.14 8.15 12.23
N PRO A 46 4.57 8.30 13.45
CA PRO A 46 3.28 7.68 13.77
C PRO A 46 2.16 8.13 12.83
N GLY A 47 2.13 9.41 12.44
CA GLY A 47 1.14 9.95 11.50
C GLY A 47 1.25 9.30 10.12
N PHE A 48 2.47 9.14 9.60
CA PHE A 48 2.72 8.42 8.36
C PHE A 48 2.31 6.95 8.44
N LEU A 49 2.59 6.27 9.55
CA LEU A 49 2.19 4.86 9.72
C LEU A 49 0.67 4.69 9.78
N LEU A 50 -0.03 5.59 10.47
CA LEU A 50 -1.50 5.59 10.53
C LEU A 50 -2.13 5.82 9.16
N ALA A 51 -1.60 6.77 8.38
CA ALA A 51 -2.09 7.03 7.03
C ALA A 51 -1.89 5.82 6.10
N GLN A 52 -0.73 5.14 6.20
CA GLN A 52 -0.46 3.92 5.44
C GLN A 52 -1.39 2.77 5.82
N ALA A 53 -1.62 2.57 7.12
CA ALA A 53 -2.55 1.57 7.61
C ALA A 53 -3.99 1.86 7.14
N ALA A 54 -4.42 3.12 7.17
CA ALA A 54 -5.72 3.55 6.66
C ALA A 54 -5.86 3.29 5.16
N GLY A 55 -4.82 3.61 4.37
CA GLY A 55 -4.80 3.32 2.93
C GLY A 55 -4.85 1.82 2.63
N ALA A 56 -4.11 1.01 3.38
CA ALA A 56 -4.15 -0.45 3.25
C ALA A 56 -5.52 -1.03 3.58
N ALA A 57 -6.15 -0.55 4.67
CA ALA A 57 -7.50 -0.97 5.06
C ALA A 57 -8.54 -0.55 4.00
N ALA A 58 -8.47 0.68 3.50
CA ALA A 58 -9.37 1.16 2.45
C ALA A 58 -9.23 0.35 1.15
N GLY A 59 -8.00 0.07 0.71
CA GLY A 59 -7.74 -0.76 -0.47
C GLY A 59 -8.25 -2.19 -0.28
N TRP A 60 -8.04 -2.78 0.89
CA TRP A 60 -8.56 -4.11 1.21
C TRP A 60 -10.08 -4.16 1.19
N LEU A 61 -10.77 -3.20 1.84
CA LEU A 61 -12.23 -3.11 1.84
C LEU A 61 -12.78 -2.90 0.43
N LEU A 62 -12.12 -2.06 -0.38
CA LEU A 62 -12.50 -1.83 -1.77
C LEU A 62 -12.39 -3.12 -2.60
N CYS A 63 -11.28 -3.86 -2.48
CA CYS A 63 -11.12 -5.15 -3.15
C CYS A 63 -12.19 -6.15 -2.69
N ARG A 64 -12.47 -6.24 -1.39
CA ARG A 64 -13.52 -7.12 -0.87
C ARG A 64 -14.90 -6.78 -1.39
N TRP A 65 -15.19 -5.49 -1.58
CA TRP A 65 -16.46 -5.06 -2.16
C TRP A 65 -16.51 -5.35 -3.67
N LEU A 66 -15.45 -5.02 -4.40
CA LEU A 66 -15.38 -5.14 -5.85
C LEU A 66 -15.39 -6.60 -6.33
N PHE A 67 -14.75 -7.50 -5.60
CA PHE A 67 -14.62 -8.92 -5.98
C PHE A 67 -15.57 -9.84 -5.23
N ARG A 68 -16.52 -9.28 -4.46
CA ARG A 68 -17.49 -10.04 -3.64
C ARG A 68 -18.20 -11.15 -4.41
N ASP A 69 -18.60 -10.86 -5.65
CA ASP A 69 -19.46 -11.77 -6.42
C ASP A 69 -18.65 -12.92 -7.05
N ILE A 70 -17.35 -12.73 -7.30
CA ILE A 70 -16.44 -13.79 -7.75
C ILE A 70 -16.33 -14.91 -6.70
N ASP A 71 -16.37 -14.55 -5.43
CA ASP A 71 -16.30 -15.49 -4.31
C ASP A 71 -17.64 -16.20 -4.03
N SER A 72 -18.74 -15.72 -4.61
CA SER A 72 -20.10 -16.18 -4.30
C SER A 72 -20.61 -17.30 -5.21
N GLU A 73 -19.81 -17.76 -6.18
CA GLU A 73 -20.20 -18.88 -7.03
C GLU A 73 -20.23 -20.20 -6.23
N PRO A 74 -21.36 -20.95 -6.21
CA PRO A 74 -21.50 -22.18 -5.42
C PRO A 74 -20.56 -23.34 -5.82
N THR A 75 -19.79 -23.19 -6.90
CA THR A 75 -19.03 -24.29 -7.53
C THR A 75 -17.80 -24.73 -6.72
N ARG A 76 -17.29 -23.90 -5.77
CA ARG A 76 -16.10 -24.25 -4.97
C ARG A 76 -16.39 -25.19 -3.77
N SER A 77 -17.64 -25.52 -3.47
CA SER A 77 -17.99 -26.49 -2.41
C SER A 77 -18.17 -27.93 -2.90
N ALA A 78 -17.95 -28.20 -4.20
CA ALA A 78 -18.20 -29.50 -4.83
C ALA A 78 -16.92 -30.18 -5.36
N VAL A 79 -15.74 -29.73 -4.94
CA VAL A 79 -14.44 -30.39 -5.21
C VAL A 79 -13.71 -30.64 -3.90
#